data_AF-A0A3M7MDU0-F1
#
_entry.id   AF-A0A3M7MDU0-F1
#
_cell.length_a   1.000
_cell.length_b   1.000
_cell.length_c   1.000
_cell.angle_alpha   90.00
_cell.angle_beta   90.00
_cell.angle_gamma   90.00
#
_symmetry.space_group_name_H-M   'P 1'
#
loop_
_entity.id
_entity.type
_entity.pdbx_description
1 polymer ?
#
loop_
_entity_poly.entity_id
_entity_poly.type
_entity_poly.pdbx_seq_one_letter_code
_entity_poly.pdbx_strand_id
1 'polypeptide(L)'
;MSSHAKTALPTVATSDVHEVSQPHLFGHNFTSRLRLFRRLAERNACGFQAESLTCGSIFDSCYHEALVANFDHKALGFSLSFEPITLYSTEYFRSFIKMYFHSIAILSLAAFSFAAPTPNNKRTIEARQGGAAVLADTTYNAISIAGGVAGNAKAEAAAVFKALDLTNLKNIASADLTFLNTVNQVANDAEKQVFNPAVDAATGDKAAQIQNGKIKNKVLKLTATVLKLQAQQAQGQDVAATLAEETKKFNNNVALDVKAAGQVSVAEPFTATISGSGK
;
A
#
# COMPACT_ATOMS: atom_id res chain seq x y z
N MET A 1 29.28 24.90 -81.91
CA MET A 1 27.89 25.33 -82.20
C MET A 1 26.94 24.42 -81.44
N SER A 2 26.42 24.86 -80.30
CA SER A 2 25.08 24.44 -79.85
C SER A 2 24.64 25.36 -78.71
N SER A 3 23.53 26.03 -78.98
CA SER A 3 22.84 27.01 -78.14
C SER A 3 21.95 26.26 -77.15
N HIS A 4 21.98 26.67 -75.87
CA HIS A 4 20.94 26.31 -74.91
C HIS A 4 20.27 27.59 -74.42
N ALA A 5 19.09 27.85 -75.00
CA ALA A 5 18.16 28.86 -74.61
C ALA A 5 17.47 28.47 -73.29
N LYS A 6 17.41 29.43 -72.37
CA LYS A 6 16.78 29.31 -71.04
C LYS A 6 15.37 29.90 -71.13
N THR A 7 14.37 29.03 -71.12
CA THR A 7 12.95 29.41 -71.17
C THR A 7 12.46 29.67 -69.74
N ALA A 8 11.95 30.87 -69.49
CA ALA A 8 11.29 31.26 -68.25
C ALA A 8 9.85 30.69 -68.21
N LEU A 9 9.41 30.25 -67.02
CA LEU A 9 8.01 29.91 -66.74
C LEU A 9 7.43 30.90 -65.71
N PRO A 10 6.11 31.17 -65.77
CA PRO A 10 5.49 32.32 -65.14
C PRO A 10 4.97 32.07 -63.71
N THR A 11 4.94 33.17 -62.97
CA THR A 11 4.34 33.39 -61.66
C THR A 11 2.84 33.12 -61.69
N VAL A 12 2.37 32.18 -60.86
CA VAL A 12 0.94 31.97 -60.58
C VAL A 12 0.62 32.57 -59.21
N ALA A 13 -0.25 33.57 -59.23
CA ALA A 13 -0.91 34.13 -58.07
C ALA A 13 -2.10 33.23 -57.68
N THR A 14 -2.19 32.89 -56.40
CA THR A 14 -3.38 32.34 -55.73
C THR A 14 -3.46 33.07 -54.39
N SER A 15 -4.31 34.09 -54.30
CA SER A 15 -5.74 34.06 -53.93
C SER A 15 -5.93 33.93 -52.42
N ASP A 16 -6.26 35.07 -51.83
CA ASP A 16 -6.69 35.29 -50.46
C ASP A 16 -7.74 34.28 -50.01
N VAL A 17 -7.49 33.67 -48.85
CA VAL A 17 -8.51 32.98 -48.08
C VAL A 17 -8.56 33.61 -46.69
N HIS A 18 -9.70 34.24 -46.43
CA HIS A 18 -10.12 34.81 -45.16
C HIS A 18 -9.89 33.85 -44.00
N GLU A 19 -9.02 34.25 -43.07
CA GLU A 19 -8.86 33.63 -41.75
C GLU A 19 -10.01 34.11 -40.84
N VAL A 20 -11.00 33.23 -40.62
CA VAL A 20 -12.01 33.40 -39.57
C VAL A 20 -11.47 32.74 -38.30
N SER A 21 -10.92 33.57 -37.42
CA SER A 21 -10.61 33.20 -36.04
C SER A 21 -11.90 33.05 -35.23
N GLN A 22 -12.18 31.83 -34.75
CA GLN A 22 -13.09 31.60 -33.62
C GLN A 22 -12.32 30.89 -32.50
N PRO A 23 -12.35 31.41 -31.26
CA PRO A 23 -11.66 30.79 -30.14
C PRO A 23 -12.63 30.04 -29.20
N HIS A 24 -12.05 29.10 -28.45
CA HIS A 24 -12.54 28.55 -27.17
C HIS A 24 -13.76 27.61 -27.14
N LEU A 25 -13.51 26.30 -27.15
CA LEU A 25 -14.29 25.32 -26.38
C LEU A 25 -13.38 24.26 -25.77
N PHE A 26 -12.67 24.62 -24.70
CA PHE A 26 -12.11 23.67 -23.74
C PHE A 26 -12.17 24.30 -22.36
N GLY A 27 -13.09 23.84 -21.51
CA GLY A 27 -13.08 24.22 -20.09
C GLY A 27 -14.44 24.48 -19.42
N HIS A 28 -15.41 23.56 -19.52
CA HIS A 28 -16.66 23.70 -18.74
C HIS A 28 -17.09 22.46 -17.94
N ASN A 29 -16.22 21.47 -17.72
CA ASN A 29 -16.59 20.28 -16.92
C ASN A 29 -15.83 20.05 -15.62
N PHE A 30 -14.90 20.93 -15.22
CA PHE A 30 -14.20 20.77 -13.93
C PHE A 30 -14.82 21.61 -12.80
N THR A 31 -15.46 22.73 -13.12
CA THR A 31 -15.98 23.70 -12.14
C THR A 31 -17.28 23.24 -11.49
N SER A 32 -18.09 22.42 -12.17
CA SER A 32 -19.39 21.98 -11.67
C SER A 32 -19.28 20.91 -10.57
N ARG A 33 -18.29 20.02 -10.64
CA ARG A 33 -18.05 19.00 -9.59
C ARG A 33 -17.49 19.60 -8.31
N LEU A 34 -16.59 20.59 -8.40
CA LEU A 34 -16.05 21.28 -7.22
C LEU A 34 -17.11 22.11 -6.47
N ARG A 35 -18.12 22.67 -7.17
CA ARG A 35 -19.26 23.33 -6.51
C ARG A 35 -20.15 22.36 -5.73
N LEU A 36 -20.26 21.11 -6.18
CA LEU A 36 -21.03 20.07 -5.47
C LEU A 36 -20.30 19.62 -4.19
N PHE A 37 -18.97 19.47 -4.24
CA PHE A 37 -18.15 19.14 -3.07
C PHE A 37 -18.12 20.27 -2.03
N ARG A 38 -18.08 21.55 -2.45
CA ARG A 38 -18.19 22.69 -1.53
C ARG A 38 -19.56 22.73 -0.82
N ARG A 39 -20.66 22.45 -1.52
CA ARG A 39 -22.00 22.38 -0.91
C ARG A 39 -22.19 21.19 0.04
N LEU A 40 -21.41 20.12 -0.11
CA LEU A 40 -21.41 18.99 0.83
C LEU A 40 -20.56 19.27 2.08
N ALA A 41 -19.45 20.00 1.95
CA ALA A 41 -18.63 20.42 3.08
C ALA A 41 -19.35 21.44 3.98
N GLU A 42 -20.18 22.31 3.41
CA GLU A 42 -20.97 23.31 4.15
C GLU A 42 -22.14 22.70 4.96
N ARG A 43 -22.59 21.47 4.65
CA ARG A 43 -23.67 20.79 5.40
C ARG A 43 -23.21 20.04 6.66
N ASN A 44 -21.89 19.91 6.88
CA ASN A 44 -21.32 19.18 8.02
C ASN A 44 -20.60 20.10 9.03
N ALA A 45 -20.89 21.40 9.03
CA ALA A 45 -20.32 22.36 9.97
C ALA A 45 -21.22 22.53 11.22
N CYS A 46 -21.28 21.50 12.07
CA CYS A 46 -21.43 21.68 13.51
C CYS A 46 -20.04 21.39 14.08
N GLY A 47 -19.22 22.35 14.48
CA GLY A 47 -19.47 23.34 15.51
C GLY A 47 -18.56 22.98 16.69
N PHE A 48 -17.33 23.51 16.70
CA PHE A 48 -16.42 23.36 17.84
C PHE A 48 -15.67 24.68 18.06
N GLN A 49 -16.22 25.52 18.92
CA GLN A 49 -15.48 26.54 19.65
C GLN A 49 -15.20 26.01 21.06
N ALA A 50 -13.98 26.29 21.51
CA ALA A 50 -13.34 25.77 22.70
C ALA A 50 -14.00 26.22 24.02
N GLU A 51 -13.92 25.38 25.06
CA GLU A 51 -13.32 25.75 26.35
C GLU A 51 -13.20 24.56 27.31
N SER A 52 -12.23 24.71 28.21
CA SER A 52 -11.81 23.81 29.28
C SER A 52 -12.92 23.40 30.26
N LEU A 53 -12.91 22.15 30.72
CA LEU A 53 -12.81 21.74 32.13
C LEU A 53 -13.18 20.25 32.35
N THR A 54 -12.31 19.58 33.12
CA THR A 54 -12.55 18.47 34.06
C THR A 54 -13.25 17.18 33.60
N CYS A 55 -12.39 16.16 33.50
CA CYS A 55 -12.57 14.74 33.83
C CYS A 55 -13.84 14.37 34.63
N GLY A 56 -14.60 13.40 34.11
CA GLY A 56 -15.59 12.63 34.86
C GLY A 56 -16.87 12.35 34.06
N SER A 57 -17.02 11.08 33.64
CA SER A 57 -18.28 10.44 33.23
C SER A 57 -19.07 11.04 32.06
N ILE A 58 -18.71 10.71 30.81
CA ILE A 58 -19.68 10.53 29.71
C ILE A 58 -19.19 9.37 28.83
N PHE A 59 -19.61 8.16 29.17
CA PHE A 59 -19.44 6.97 28.33
C PHE A 59 -20.78 6.23 28.33
N ASP A 60 -21.88 6.91 27.93
CA ASP A 60 -23.18 6.23 27.75
C ASP A 60 -24.25 6.99 26.94
N SER A 61 -23.89 7.85 25.97
CA SER A 61 -24.93 8.58 25.20
C SER A 61 -24.61 8.87 23.73
N CYS A 62 -24.09 7.90 22.98
CA CYS A 62 -23.95 8.01 21.51
C CYS A 62 -24.26 6.71 20.73
N TYR A 63 -25.04 5.78 21.31
CA TYR A 63 -25.52 4.59 20.60
C TYR A 63 -27.05 4.47 20.72
N HIS A 64 -27.80 5.48 20.26
CA HIS A 64 -29.22 5.25 19.99
C HIS A 64 -29.92 6.19 18.98
N GLU A 65 -29.23 6.76 17.99
CA GLU A 65 -29.91 7.42 16.86
C GLU A 65 -29.22 7.13 15.52
N ALA A 66 -29.48 5.94 14.97
CA ALA A 66 -29.20 5.63 13.57
C ALA A 66 -30.09 4.49 13.02
N LEU A 67 -31.37 4.44 13.42
CA LEU A 67 -32.27 3.38 12.96
C LEU A 67 -33.73 3.85 12.80
N VAL A 68 -33.95 5.01 12.16
CA VAL A 68 -35.22 5.30 11.48
C VAL A 68 -34.93 6.09 10.21
N ALA A 69 -34.59 5.39 9.12
CA ALA A 69 -34.71 5.91 7.77
C ALA A 69 -35.47 4.87 6.95
N ASN A 70 -36.67 5.29 6.53
CA ASN A 70 -37.70 4.55 5.80
C ASN A 70 -37.18 3.51 4.79
N PHE A 71 -37.54 2.24 5.01
CA PHE A 71 -37.68 1.25 3.96
C PHE A 71 -39.14 0.78 3.93
N ASP A 72 -39.78 1.03 2.79
CA ASP A 72 -41.14 0.63 2.44
C ASP A 72 -41.21 -0.91 2.31
N HIS A 73 -41.83 -1.57 3.29
CA HIS A 73 -42.09 -3.01 3.30
C HIS A 73 -43.58 -3.27 3.08
N LYS A 74 -44.00 -3.30 1.82
CA LYS A 74 -45.22 -3.99 1.37
C LYS A 74 -44.85 -5.12 0.41
N ALA A 75 -44.39 -6.24 0.98
CA ALA A 75 -44.62 -7.59 0.45
C ALA A 75 -43.98 -8.60 1.40
N LEU A 76 -44.69 -9.71 1.60
CA LEU A 76 -44.29 -10.93 2.32
C LEU A 76 -44.53 -10.89 3.85
N GLY A 77 -45.70 -11.43 4.23
CA GLY A 77 -46.10 -11.65 5.62
C GLY A 77 -45.27 -12.75 6.28
N PHE A 78 -44.29 -12.33 7.07
CA PHE A 78 -43.56 -13.20 7.99
C PHE A 78 -43.55 -12.54 9.37
N SER A 79 -44.36 -13.06 10.27
CA SER A 79 -44.42 -12.66 11.68
C SER A 79 -43.37 -13.46 12.44
N LEU A 80 -42.32 -12.80 12.94
CA LEU A 80 -41.40 -13.38 13.92
C LEU A 80 -41.48 -12.53 15.20
N SER A 81 -42.14 -13.09 16.20
CA SER A 81 -42.16 -12.62 17.58
C SER A 81 -40.84 -13.00 18.27
N PHE A 82 -40.06 -12.00 18.69
CA PHE A 82 -38.92 -12.18 19.58
C PHE A 82 -39.27 -11.60 20.96
N GLU A 83 -39.27 -12.48 21.97
CA GLU A 83 -39.43 -12.14 23.38
C GLU A 83 -38.10 -11.61 23.97
N PRO A 84 -38.15 -10.65 24.92
CA PRO A 84 -36.95 -10.09 25.53
C PRO A 84 -36.35 -11.01 26.60
N ILE A 85 -35.04 -11.25 26.51
CA ILE A 85 -34.24 -11.97 27.50
C ILE A 85 -34.03 -11.07 28.72
N THR A 86 -34.51 -11.54 29.87
CA THR A 86 -34.33 -10.94 31.20
C THR A 86 -32.89 -11.08 31.69
N LEU A 87 -32.28 -9.96 32.08
CA LEU A 87 -30.98 -9.87 32.75
C LEU A 87 -31.08 -10.43 34.18
N TYR A 88 -30.25 -11.42 34.49
CA TYR A 88 -30.09 -11.95 35.85
C TYR A 88 -29.00 -11.19 36.62
N SER A 89 -29.37 -10.86 37.86
CA SER A 89 -28.67 -10.26 38.99
C SER A 89 -27.14 -10.40 39.07
N THR A 90 -26.48 -9.25 39.18
CA THR A 90 -25.32 -9.04 40.05
C THR A 90 -25.75 -9.17 41.51
N GLU A 91 -24.98 -9.89 42.35
CA GLU A 91 -24.97 -9.93 43.83
C GLU A 91 -24.64 -11.38 44.24
N TYR A 92 -23.38 -11.73 44.47
CA TYR A 92 -22.94 -12.85 45.37
C TYR A 92 -21.42 -13.06 45.24
N PHE A 93 -20.62 -12.41 46.09
CA PHE A 93 -19.43 -12.96 46.80
C PHE A 93 -18.65 -11.83 47.47
N ARG A 94 -19.27 -11.22 48.48
CA ARG A 94 -18.57 -10.55 49.57
C ARG A 94 -19.13 -11.14 50.85
N SER A 95 -18.40 -12.04 51.51
CA SER A 95 -18.26 -12.07 52.97
C SER A 95 -17.45 -13.28 53.43
N PHE A 96 -16.72 -13.11 54.54
CA PHE A 96 -15.97 -14.08 55.35
C PHE A 96 -14.68 -14.59 54.70
N ILE A 97 -13.49 -14.11 55.09
CA ILE A 97 -12.84 -14.46 56.36
C ILE A 97 -12.10 -13.23 56.94
N LYS A 98 -12.47 -12.85 58.15
CA LYS A 98 -11.69 -11.97 59.03
C LYS A 98 -10.65 -12.80 59.80
N MET A 99 -9.42 -12.32 59.74
CA MET A 99 -8.47 -12.16 60.85
C MET A 99 -7.90 -13.43 61.52
N TYR A 100 -6.64 -13.74 61.21
CA TYR A 100 -5.67 -14.15 62.23
C TYR A 100 -4.33 -13.45 61.97
N PHE A 101 -4.03 -12.50 62.86
CA PHE A 101 -2.70 -11.91 63.04
C PHE A 101 -1.77 -12.98 63.62
N HIS A 102 -0.67 -13.30 62.95
CA HIS A 102 0.52 -13.87 63.58
C HIS A 102 1.76 -13.22 62.97
N SER A 103 2.44 -12.42 63.79
CA SER A 103 3.74 -11.83 63.52
C SER A 103 4.81 -12.91 63.60
N ILE A 104 5.51 -13.19 62.50
CA ILE A 104 6.86 -13.78 62.53
C ILE A 104 7.73 -13.02 61.55
N ALA A 105 8.62 -12.20 62.11
CA ALA A 105 9.75 -11.63 61.41
C ALA A 105 10.82 -12.71 61.24
N ILE A 106 11.26 -13.00 60.01
CA ILE A 106 12.62 -13.51 59.76
C ILE A 106 13.21 -12.79 58.57
N LEU A 107 14.30 -12.09 58.91
CA LEU A 107 15.23 -11.38 58.07
C LEU A 107 16.09 -12.40 57.30
N SER A 108 15.94 -12.49 55.98
CA SER A 108 16.92 -13.17 55.12
C SER A 108 17.13 -12.36 53.84
N LEU A 109 18.04 -11.39 53.95
CA LEU A 109 18.61 -10.65 52.84
C LEU A 109 19.57 -11.58 52.08
N ALA A 110 19.03 -12.39 51.17
CA ALA A 110 19.84 -13.10 50.19
C ALA A 110 20.28 -12.09 49.12
N ALA A 111 21.56 -11.71 49.17
CA ALA A 111 22.21 -10.93 48.14
C ALA A 111 22.20 -11.72 46.81
N PHE A 112 21.26 -11.39 45.93
CA PHE A 112 21.41 -11.71 44.51
C PHE A 112 22.53 -10.83 43.97
N SER A 113 23.73 -11.42 43.83
CA SER A 113 24.76 -10.88 42.99
C SER A 113 24.23 -10.86 41.54
N PHE A 114 23.72 -9.71 41.09
CA PHE A 114 23.59 -9.46 39.68
C PHE A 114 25.01 -9.43 39.11
N ALA A 115 25.46 -10.57 38.59
CA ALA A 115 26.54 -10.57 37.62
C ALA A 115 26.04 -9.77 36.41
N ALA A 116 26.38 -8.49 36.37
CA ALA A 116 26.20 -7.68 35.18
C ALA A 116 26.95 -8.36 34.03
N PRO A 117 26.31 -8.67 32.89
CA PRO A 117 27.03 -9.18 31.75
C PRO A 117 28.07 -8.13 31.33
N THR A 118 29.33 -8.52 31.36
CA THR A 118 30.42 -7.73 30.80
C THR A 118 30.18 -7.58 29.29
N PRO A 119 30.14 -6.36 28.74
CA PRO A 119 29.95 -6.15 27.31
C PRO A 119 31.29 -6.39 26.58
N ASN A 120 31.80 -7.62 26.64
CA ASN A 120 32.86 -8.08 25.75
C ASN A 120 32.20 -8.83 24.59
N ASN A 121 31.60 -8.04 23.69
CA ASN A 121 31.46 -8.29 22.26
C ASN A 121 30.60 -7.14 21.71
N LYS A 122 31.12 -6.40 20.73
CA LYS A 122 30.37 -5.44 19.91
C LYS A 122 29.32 -6.15 19.03
N ARG A 123 28.45 -6.98 19.60
CA ARG A 123 27.10 -7.20 19.09
C ARG A 123 26.23 -6.26 19.88
N THR A 124 26.08 -5.08 19.29
CA THR A 124 24.96 -4.17 19.52
C THR A 124 23.72 -4.95 19.97
N ILE A 125 23.32 -4.76 21.23
CA ILE A 125 21.88 -4.75 21.53
C ILE A 125 21.39 -3.40 21.01
N GLU A 126 21.40 -3.26 19.68
CA GLU A 126 20.29 -2.58 19.05
C GLU A 126 19.08 -3.38 19.51
N ALA A 127 18.14 -2.72 20.18
CA ALA A 127 16.88 -3.33 20.55
C ALA A 127 16.43 -4.21 19.37
N ARG A 128 16.18 -5.51 19.61
CA ARG A 128 15.47 -6.37 18.66
C ARG A 128 14.08 -5.74 18.45
N GLN A 129 14.01 -4.70 17.64
CA GLN A 129 12.79 -4.18 17.07
C GLN A 129 12.63 -4.95 15.76
N GLY A 130 11.66 -5.87 15.76
CA GLY A 130 11.44 -6.81 14.66
C GLY A 130 11.34 -8.24 15.17
N GLY A 131 10.30 -8.94 14.75
CA GLY A 131 10.08 -10.36 14.98
C GLY A 131 11.14 -11.23 14.31
N ALA A 132 10.93 -12.55 14.34
CA ALA A 132 11.80 -13.46 13.58
C ALA A 132 11.64 -13.19 12.08
N ALA A 133 12.76 -13.23 11.34
CA ALA A 133 12.71 -13.13 9.89
C ALA A 133 11.95 -14.34 9.31
N VAL A 134 11.16 -14.09 8.27
CA VAL A 134 10.29 -15.11 7.67
C VAL A 134 10.59 -15.37 6.19
N LEU A 135 11.30 -14.44 5.52
CA LEU A 135 11.67 -14.60 4.11
C LEU A 135 13.00 -15.36 4.02
N ALA A 136 12.95 -16.54 3.40
CA ALA A 136 14.10 -17.41 3.19
C ALA A 136 14.86 -17.07 1.90
N ASP A 137 16.06 -17.64 1.75
CA ASP A 137 16.84 -17.55 0.52
C ASP A 137 16.02 -17.98 -0.70
N THR A 138 16.12 -17.20 -1.78
CA THR A 138 15.43 -17.48 -3.03
C THR A 138 16.20 -16.94 -4.23
N THR A 139 15.61 -17.05 -5.41
CA THR A 139 16.13 -16.47 -6.65
C THR A 139 15.11 -15.53 -7.25
N TYR A 140 15.58 -14.58 -8.08
CA TYR A 140 14.68 -13.73 -8.84
C TYR A 140 13.68 -14.54 -9.68
N ASN A 141 14.15 -15.56 -10.39
CA ASN A 141 13.29 -16.40 -11.22
C ASN A 141 12.20 -17.11 -10.40
N ALA A 142 12.47 -17.45 -9.15
CA ALA A 142 11.49 -18.09 -8.27
C ALA A 142 10.39 -17.13 -7.76
N ILE A 143 10.71 -15.83 -7.62
CA ILE A 143 9.74 -14.81 -7.16
C ILE A 143 9.19 -13.95 -8.29
N SER A 144 9.71 -14.10 -9.50
CA SER A 144 9.31 -13.31 -10.67
C SER A 144 7.86 -13.58 -11.03
N ILE A 145 7.12 -12.51 -11.25
CA ILE A 145 5.73 -12.54 -11.72
C ILE A 145 5.61 -12.10 -13.18
N ALA A 146 6.71 -12.00 -13.91
CA ALA A 146 6.72 -11.42 -15.25
C ALA A 146 6.00 -12.28 -16.31
N GLY A 147 5.90 -13.59 -16.10
CA GLY A 147 5.26 -14.51 -17.03
C GLY A 147 3.74 -14.61 -16.87
N GLY A 148 3.08 -15.19 -17.87
CA GLY A 148 1.68 -15.60 -17.81
C GLY A 148 0.75 -14.60 -18.51
N VAL A 149 -0.28 -14.15 -17.79
CA VAL A 149 -1.30 -13.21 -18.29
C VAL A 149 -1.23 -11.93 -17.47
N ALA A 150 -1.39 -10.79 -18.13
CA ALA A 150 -1.47 -9.48 -17.47
C ALA A 150 -2.84 -9.24 -16.83
N GLY A 151 -2.89 -8.31 -15.88
CA GLY A 151 -4.13 -7.85 -15.22
C GLY A 151 -4.29 -8.27 -13.76
N ASN A 152 -3.37 -9.07 -13.22
CA ASN A 152 -3.40 -9.55 -11.84
C ASN A 152 -2.07 -9.36 -11.08
N ALA A 153 -1.17 -8.51 -11.59
CA ALA A 153 0.19 -8.38 -11.05
C ALA A 153 0.23 -7.97 -9.58
N LYS A 154 -0.74 -7.15 -9.13
CA LYS A 154 -0.83 -6.75 -7.72
C LYS A 154 -1.06 -7.95 -6.80
N ALA A 155 -1.96 -8.85 -7.16
CA ALA A 155 -2.27 -10.02 -6.35
C ALA A 155 -1.10 -11.03 -6.38
N GLU A 156 -0.49 -11.23 -7.56
CA GLU A 156 0.69 -12.07 -7.70
C GLU A 156 1.87 -11.56 -6.85
N ALA A 157 2.14 -10.25 -6.88
CA ALA A 157 3.17 -9.64 -6.04
C ALA A 157 2.86 -9.76 -4.54
N ALA A 158 1.60 -9.59 -4.14
CA ALA A 158 1.20 -9.81 -2.75
C ALA A 158 1.41 -11.27 -2.31
N ALA A 159 1.17 -12.24 -3.20
CA ALA A 159 1.37 -13.65 -2.92
C ALA A 159 2.86 -14.00 -2.70
N VAL A 160 3.79 -13.31 -3.37
CA VAL A 160 5.24 -13.46 -3.15
C VAL A 160 5.62 -13.10 -1.71
N PHE A 161 5.01 -12.05 -1.14
CA PHE A 161 5.34 -11.56 0.20
C PHE A 161 4.37 -12.02 1.29
N LYS A 162 3.54 -13.01 1.02
CA LYS A 162 2.47 -13.48 1.93
C LYS A 162 2.96 -13.99 3.29
N ALA A 163 4.25 -14.33 3.41
CA ALA A 163 4.84 -14.78 4.67
C ALA A 163 4.99 -13.64 5.70
N LEU A 164 5.03 -12.38 5.25
CA LEU A 164 5.12 -11.23 6.14
C LEU A 164 3.79 -11.01 6.88
N ASP A 165 3.89 -10.65 8.16
CA ASP A 165 2.74 -10.19 8.94
C ASP A 165 2.42 -8.72 8.59
N LEU A 166 1.57 -8.55 7.58
CA LEU A 166 1.14 -7.22 7.13
C LEU A 166 0.19 -6.52 8.12
N THR A 167 -0.29 -7.21 9.15
CA THR A 167 -1.11 -6.61 10.21
C THR A 167 -0.25 -5.96 11.30
N ASN A 168 1.04 -6.33 11.37
CA ASN A 168 1.99 -5.85 12.36
C ASN A 168 3.31 -5.41 11.74
N LEU A 169 3.23 -4.40 10.87
CA LEU A 169 4.39 -3.87 10.13
C LEU A 169 5.54 -3.38 11.02
N LYS A 170 5.24 -2.90 12.24
CA LYS A 170 6.26 -2.47 13.21
C LYS A 170 7.18 -3.63 13.62
N ASN A 171 6.67 -4.86 13.60
CA ASN A 171 7.39 -6.07 13.98
C ASN A 171 8.02 -6.80 12.78
N ILE A 172 8.09 -6.22 11.59
CA ILE A 172 8.87 -6.83 10.50
C ILE A 172 10.36 -6.83 10.86
N ALA A 173 11.03 -7.97 10.67
CA ALA A 173 12.44 -8.14 10.99
C ALA A 173 13.35 -7.28 10.10
N SER A 174 14.45 -6.76 10.65
CA SER A 174 15.45 -6.02 9.86
C SER A 174 15.98 -6.85 8.67
N ALA A 175 16.16 -8.16 8.83
CA ALA A 175 16.58 -9.04 7.74
C ALA A 175 15.53 -9.13 6.61
N ASP A 176 14.24 -9.11 6.94
CA ASP A 176 13.17 -9.07 5.92
C ASP A 176 13.12 -7.70 5.23
N LEU A 177 13.42 -6.60 5.93
CA LEU A 177 13.58 -5.29 5.29
C LEU A 177 14.75 -5.27 4.29
N THR A 178 15.87 -5.90 4.64
CA THR A 178 16.99 -6.11 3.72
C THR A 178 16.58 -6.98 2.54
N PHE A 179 15.84 -8.07 2.76
CA PHE A 179 15.31 -8.91 1.69
C PHE A 179 14.46 -8.10 0.71
N LEU A 180 13.49 -7.32 1.22
CA LEU A 180 12.64 -6.45 0.39
C LEU A 180 13.47 -5.44 -0.43
N ASN A 181 14.54 -4.91 0.16
CA ASN A 181 15.45 -4.03 -0.56
C ASN A 181 16.23 -4.76 -1.67
N THR A 182 16.71 -5.98 -1.41
CA THR A 182 17.39 -6.81 -2.41
C THR A 182 16.45 -7.16 -3.56
N VAL A 183 15.19 -7.49 -3.30
CA VAL A 183 14.18 -7.69 -4.35
C VAL A 183 14.05 -6.46 -5.24
N ASN A 184 14.00 -5.26 -4.66
CA ASN A 184 13.94 -4.02 -5.42
C ASN A 184 15.15 -3.85 -6.36
N GLN A 185 16.37 -4.07 -5.85
CA GLN A 185 17.61 -3.95 -6.61
C GLN A 185 17.67 -4.96 -7.75
N VAL A 186 17.41 -6.23 -7.45
CA VAL A 186 17.44 -7.32 -8.41
C VAL A 186 16.38 -7.16 -9.50
N ALA A 187 15.16 -6.75 -9.15
CA ALA A 187 14.11 -6.45 -10.13
C ALA A 187 14.46 -5.24 -11.00
N ASN A 188 15.15 -4.24 -10.46
CA ASN A 188 15.66 -3.11 -11.22
C ASN A 188 16.79 -3.50 -12.18
N ASP A 189 17.65 -4.43 -11.77
CA ASP A 189 18.70 -4.97 -12.64
C ASP A 189 18.12 -5.82 -13.77
N ALA A 190 17.12 -6.66 -13.47
CA ALA A 190 16.36 -7.37 -14.50
C ALA A 190 15.72 -6.40 -15.51
N GLU A 191 15.14 -5.29 -15.04
CA GLU A 191 14.59 -4.24 -15.91
C GLU A 191 15.64 -3.70 -16.88
N LYS A 192 16.83 -3.36 -16.36
CA LYS A 192 17.91 -2.76 -17.16
C LYS A 192 18.60 -3.74 -18.10
N GLN A 193 18.85 -4.95 -17.63
CA GLN A 193 19.71 -5.91 -18.32
C GLN A 193 18.96 -6.81 -19.29
N VAL A 194 17.70 -7.16 -18.99
CA VAL A 194 16.95 -8.12 -19.83
C VAL A 194 15.69 -7.51 -20.42
N PHE A 195 14.86 -6.79 -19.65
CA PHE A 195 13.60 -6.27 -20.20
C PHE A 195 13.80 -5.10 -21.15
N ASN A 196 14.63 -4.10 -20.81
CA ASN A 196 14.85 -2.96 -21.69
C ASN A 196 15.42 -3.40 -23.05
N PRO A 197 16.50 -4.19 -23.12
CA PRO A 197 17.02 -4.66 -24.40
C PRO A 197 16.02 -5.56 -25.16
N ALA A 198 15.27 -6.41 -24.46
CA ALA A 198 14.30 -7.29 -25.12
C ALA A 198 13.10 -6.53 -25.71
N VAL A 199 12.61 -5.48 -25.04
CA VAL A 199 11.57 -4.60 -25.59
C VAL A 199 12.10 -3.85 -26.81
N ASP A 200 13.32 -3.31 -26.73
CA ASP A 200 13.93 -2.53 -27.82
C ASP A 200 14.20 -3.39 -29.06
N ALA A 201 14.52 -4.67 -28.87
CA ALA A 201 14.79 -5.62 -29.96
C ALA A 201 13.52 -6.24 -30.57
N ALA A 202 12.39 -6.23 -29.85
CA ALA A 202 11.16 -6.85 -30.29
C ALA A 202 10.28 -5.88 -31.09
N THR A 203 9.40 -6.44 -31.94
CA THR A 203 8.38 -5.68 -32.68
C THR A 203 7.02 -6.36 -32.58
N GLY A 204 5.97 -5.62 -32.92
CA GLY A 204 4.59 -6.12 -32.92
C GLY A 204 4.15 -6.68 -31.56
N ASP A 205 3.40 -7.79 -31.60
CA ASP A 205 2.84 -8.42 -30.40
C ASP A 205 3.91 -8.86 -29.41
N LYS A 206 5.09 -9.27 -29.89
CA LYS A 206 6.18 -9.70 -29.01
C LYS A 206 6.67 -8.54 -28.14
N ALA A 207 6.79 -7.34 -28.68
CA ALA A 207 7.17 -6.15 -27.92
C ALA A 207 6.11 -5.83 -26.84
N ALA A 208 4.83 -5.93 -27.18
CA ALA A 208 3.74 -5.74 -26.21
C ALA A 208 3.78 -6.78 -25.09
N GLN A 209 4.02 -8.05 -25.41
CA GLN A 209 4.11 -9.14 -24.44
C GLN A 209 5.28 -8.98 -23.45
N ILE A 210 6.45 -8.58 -23.95
CA ILE A 210 7.62 -8.31 -23.10
C ILE A 210 7.36 -7.06 -22.25
N GLN A 211 6.74 -6.03 -22.82
CA GLN A 211 6.36 -4.82 -22.08
C GLN A 211 5.38 -5.12 -20.95
N ASN A 212 4.42 -6.04 -21.15
CA ASN A 212 3.54 -6.53 -20.10
C ASN A 212 4.34 -7.22 -18.99
N GLY A 213 5.30 -8.09 -19.33
CA GLY A 213 6.20 -8.73 -18.36
C GLY A 213 7.03 -7.72 -17.56
N LYS A 214 7.53 -6.68 -18.23
CA LYS A 214 8.24 -5.57 -17.60
C LYS A 214 7.33 -4.80 -16.62
N ILE A 215 6.07 -4.57 -16.96
CA ILE A 215 5.09 -3.93 -16.06
C ILE A 215 4.87 -4.80 -14.82
N LYS A 216 4.68 -6.11 -14.97
CA LYS A 216 4.55 -7.03 -13.83
C LYS A 216 5.81 -7.01 -12.94
N ASN A 217 7.01 -7.01 -13.53
CA ASN A 217 8.26 -6.85 -12.77
C ASN A 217 8.31 -5.51 -12.01
N LYS A 218 7.84 -4.41 -12.60
CA LYS A 218 7.73 -3.12 -11.90
C LYS A 218 6.76 -3.19 -10.72
N VAL A 219 5.64 -3.88 -10.87
CA VAL A 219 4.68 -4.07 -9.77
C VAL A 219 5.32 -4.86 -8.62
N LEU A 220 6.08 -5.95 -8.91
CA LEU A 220 6.83 -6.68 -7.89
C LEU A 220 7.84 -5.78 -7.17
N LYS A 221 8.67 -5.07 -7.94
CA LYS A 221 9.67 -4.11 -7.43
C LYS A 221 9.05 -3.09 -6.48
N LEU A 222 7.96 -2.46 -6.90
CA LEU A 222 7.29 -1.40 -6.16
C LEU A 222 6.51 -1.94 -4.96
N THR A 223 5.98 -3.16 -5.03
CA THR A 223 5.37 -3.83 -3.87
C THR A 223 6.40 -4.00 -2.76
N ALA A 224 7.60 -4.50 -3.09
CA ALA A 224 8.67 -4.65 -2.11
C ALA A 224 9.08 -3.31 -1.48
N THR A 225 9.21 -2.26 -2.29
CA THR A 225 9.53 -0.90 -1.83
C THR A 225 8.45 -0.31 -0.92
N VAL A 226 7.18 -0.40 -1.32
CA VAL A 226 6.06 0.12 -0.52
C VAL A 226 5.97 -0.62 0.81
N LEU A 227 6.08 -1.95 0.83
CA LEU A 227 6.08 -2.75 2.07
C LEU A 227 7.24 -2.34 3.00
N LYS A 228 8.45 -2.19 2.44
CA LYS A 228 9.61 -1.73 3.22
C LYS A 228 9.37 -0.36 3.84
N LEU A 229 8.89 0.61 3.06
CA LEU A 229 8.64 1.97 3.53
C LEU A 229 7.51 2.02 4.57
N GLN A 230 6.44 1.25 4.38
CA GLN A 230 5.37 1.15 5.38
C GLN A 230 5.87 0.56 6.70
N ALA A 231 6.73 -0.46 6.65
CA ALA A 231 7.37 -1.02 7.85
C ALA A 231 8.31 -0.01 8.53
N GLN A 232 9.14 0.69 7.77
CA GLN A 232 10.01 1.76 8.29
C GLN A 232 9.19 2.89 8.94
N GLN A 233 8.09 3.30 8.32
CA GLN A 233 7.18 4.30 8.89
C GLN A 233 6.55 3.80 10.19
N ALA A 234 6.09 2.54 10.24
CA ALA A 234 5.53 1.93 11.46
C ALA A 234 6.57 1.76 12.58
N GLN A 235 7.85 1.66 12.22
CA GLN A 235 8.99 1.65 13.14
C GLN A 235 9.45 3.06 13.55
N GLY A 236 8.79 4.12 13.09
CA GLY A 236 9.04 5.51 13.49
C GLY A 236 10.01 6.28 12.61
N GLN A 237 10.39 5.77 11.43
CA GLN A 237 11.21 6.52 10.47
C GLN A 237 10.34 7.52 9.69
N ASP A 238 10.89 8.71 9.44
CA ASP A 238 10.23 9.72 8.59
C ASP A 238 10.46 9.40 7.11
N VAL A 239 9.51 8.66 6.53
CA VAL A 239 9.54 8.26 5.11
C VAL A 239 8.24 8.62 4.38
N ALA A 240 7.40 9.49 4.95
CA ALA A 240 6.05 9.76 4.47
C ALA A 240 6.02 10.28 3.03
N ALA A 241 6.92 11.21 2.69
CA ALA A 241 7.02 11.77 1.34
C ALA A 241 7.44 10.70 0.31
N THR A 242 8.48 9.92 0.62
CA THR A 242 8.97 8.83 -0.23
C THR A 242 7.92 7.74 -0.40
N LEU A 243 7.20 7.38 0.67
CA LEU A 243 6.11 6.40 0.61
C LEU A 243 4.98 6.87 -0.32
N ALA A 244 4.60 8.14 -0.26
CA ALA A 244 3.58 8.69 -1.16
C ALA A 244 4.03 8.64 -2.63
N GLU A 245 5.28 8.99 -2.92
CA GLU A 245 5.84 8.94 -4.27
C GLU A 245 5.88 7.50 -4.83
N GLU A 246 6.43 6.57 -4.06
CA GLU A 246 6.54 5.16 -4.48
C GLU A 246 5.16 4.49 -4.58
N THR A 247 4.20 4.85 -3.72
CA THR A 247 2.80 4.40 -3.82
C THR A 247 2.14 4.92 -5.10
N LYS A 248 2.42 6.16 -5.51
CA LYS A 248 1.92 6.69 -6.80
C LYS A 248 2.48 5.92 -7.98
N LYS A 249 3.80 5.64 -7.99
CA LYS A 249 4.43 4.80 -9.02
C LYS A 249 3.83 3.41 -9.04
N PHE A 250 3.61 2.80 -7.87
CA PHE A 250 2.98 1.49 -7.73
C PHE A 250 1.59 1.47 -8.37
N ASN A 251 0.71 2.40 -7.98
CA ASN A 251 -0.65 2.47 -8.49
C ASN A 251 -0.71 2.70 -10.01
N ASN A 252 0.20 3.52 -10.55
CA ASN A 252 0.29 3.73 -12.00
C ASN A 252 0.63 2.42 -12.74
N ASN A 253 1.58 1.63 -12.24
CA ASN A 253 1.95 0.37 -12.88
C ASN A 253 0.88 -0.71 -12.71
N VAL A 254 0.19 -0.75 -11.56
CA VAL A 254 -0.99 -1.60 -11.39
C VAL A 254 -2.09 -1.24 -12.40
N ALA A 255 -2.35 0.05 -12.62
CA ALA A 255 -3.34 0.48 -13.61
C ALA A 255 -2.93 0.10 -15.04
N LEU A 256 -1.64 0.16 -15.37
CA LEU A 256 -1.14 -0.30 -16.67
C LEU A 256 -1.31 -1.81 -16.85
N ASP A 257 -1.01 -2.61 -15.82
CA ASP A 257 -1.23 -4.06 -15.84
C ASP A 257 -2.71 -4.41 -16.01
N VAL A 258 -3.60 -3.77 -15.23
CA VAL A 258 -5.05 -3.95 -15.34
C VAL A 258 -5.57 -3.56 -16.72
N LYS A 259 -5.02 -2.49 -17.33
CA LYS A 259 -5.39 -2.10 -18.69
C LYS A 259 -4.97 -3.13 -19.73
N ALA A 260 -3.90 -3.88 -19.47
CA ALA A 260 -3.43 -4.98 -20.31
C ALA A 260 -4.09 -6.33 -19.96
N ALA A 261 -5.15 -6.35 -19.13
CA ALA A 261 -5.78 -7.57 -18.68
C ALA A 261 -6.13 -8.53 -19.83
N GLY A 262 -5.79 -9.81 -19.64
CA GLY A 262 -6.01 -10.86 -20.65
C GLY A 262 -4.95 -10.94 -21.75
N GLN A 263 -4.03 -9.98 -21.84
CA GLN A 263 -2.89 -10.06 -22.76
C GLN A 263 -1.80 -10.98 -22.21
N VAL A 264 -1.06 -11.60 -23.11
CA VAL A 264 0.10 -12.42 -22.77
C VAL A 264 1.21 -11.53 -22.19
N SER A 265 1.90 -12.07 -21.18
CA SER A 265 3.02 -11.46 -20.49
C SER A 265 4.21 -12.43 -20.52
N VAL A 266 5.36 -11.97 -21.02
CA VAL A 266 6.56 -12.81 -21.18
C VAL A 266 7.57 -12.50 -20.07
N ALA A 267 8.04 -13.54 -19.40
CA ALA A 267 9.19 -13.45 -18.52
C ALA A 267 10.49 -13.49 -19.33
N GLU A 268 11.43 -12.60 -19.00
CA GLU A 268 12.79 -12.66 -19.52
C GLU A 268 13.70 -13.37 -18.50
N PRO A 269 14.57 -14.29 -18.94
CA PRO A 269 15.42 -15.07 -18.05
C PRO A 269 16.46 -14.17 -17.37
N PHE A 270 16.50 -14.17 -16.04
CA PHE A 270 17.47 -13.39 -15.28
C PHE A 270 17.89 -14.12 -14.01
N THR A 271 19.19 -14.40 -13.87
CA THR A 271 19.68 -15.16 -12.72
C THR A 271 20.26 -14.22 -11.68
N ALA A 272 19.63 -14.17 -10.52
CA ALA A 272 20.10 -13.45 -9.36
C ALA A 272 19.61 -14.16 -8.09
N THR A 273 20.46 -14.17 -7.07
CA THR A 273 20.14 -14.69 -5.75
C THR A 273 19.61 -13.57 -4.86
N ILE A 274 18.70 -13.92 -3.95
CA ILE A 274 18.11 -13.00 -2.99
C ILE A 274 18.24 -13.69 -1.64
N SER A 275 19.14 -13.17 -0.81
CA SER A 275 19.40 -13.74 0.51
C SER A 275 18.35 -13.30 1.52
N GLY A 276 17.78 -14.28 2.21
CA GLY A 276 16.87 -14.13 3.32
C GLY A 276 17.47 -14.65 4.62
N SER A 277 16.73 -14.54 5.72
CA SER A 277 17.13 -15.14 7.01
C SER A 277 15.99 -15.90 7.68
N GLY A 278 14.85 -16.02 6.99
CA GLY A 278 13.79 -16.96 7.34
C GLY A 278 14.28 -18.40 7.20
N LYS A 279 13.79 -19.27 8.09
CA LYS A 279 14.09 -20.70 8.10
C LYS A 279 13.05 -21.49 7.32
#